data_AF-A0A5K3G2A5-F1
#
_entry.id   AF-A0A5K3G2A5-F1
#
_cell.length_a   1.000
_cell.length_b   1.000
_cell.length_c   1.000
_cell.angle_alpha   90.00
_cell.angle_beta   90.00
_cell.angle_gamma   90.00
#
_symmetry.space_group_name_H-M   'P 1'
#
loop_
_entity.id
_entity.type
_entity.pdbx_description
1 polymer ?
#
loop_
_entity_poly.entity_id
_entity_poly.type
_entity_poly.pdbx_seq_one_letter_code
_entity_poly.pdbx_strand_id
1 'polypeptide(L)'
;MYYLRGVLRYSLKAKEVGPQNTNDVAGEDLDHDLIAVNDSWNSQTKRERERYYTYHFNEKIMESLSRRKEYDQTDAICIEMLKKRLMSVKGNENLMVTRENLDAKLSEVMESSPIQFNRAISTRGTFIQTEQPVSESTSCETYK
;
A
#
# COMPACT_ATOMS: atom_id res chain seq x y z
N MET A 1 5.20 -6.42 -42.80
CA MET A 1 5.62 -6.34 -44.23
C MET A 1 4.59 -6.91 -45.23
N TYR A 2 3.42 -7.39 -44.82
CA TYR A 2 2.41 -7.97 -45.75
C TYR A 2 1.45 -6.94 -46.37
N TYR A 3 1.13 -5.84 -45.67
CA TYR A 3 0.15 -4.83 -46.12
C TYR A 3 0.69 -3.94 -47.25
N LEU A 4 1.95 -3.52 -47.15
CA LEU A 4 2.64 -2.80 -48.23
C LEU A 4 2.59 -3.60 -49.53
N ARG A 5 2.71 -4.93 -49.45
CA ARG A 5 2.63 -5.82 -50.61
C ARG A 5 1.23 -5.89 -51.22
N GLY A 6 0.17 -5.85 -50.39
CA GLY A 6 -1.22 -5.78 -50.85
C GLY A 6 -1.54 -4.45 -51.52
N VAL A 7 -1.19 -3.34 -50.87
CA VAL A 7 -1.38 -1.98 -51.41
C VAL A 7 -0.55 -1.76 -52.68
N LEU A 8 0.68 -2.28 -52.74
CA LEU A 8 1.52 -2.22 -53.94
C LEU A 8 0.93 -3.06 -55.08
N ARG A 9 0.39 -4.25 -54.81
CA ARG A 9 -0.30 -5.06 -55.84
C ARG A 9 -1.52 -4.34 -56.38
N TYR A 10 -2.32 -3.73 -55.50
CA TYR A 10 -3.46 -2.90 -55.91
C TYR A 10 -3.01 -1.73 -56.79
N SER A 11 -1.99 -0.98 -56.35
CA SER A 11 -1.46 0.18 -57.07
C SER A 11 -0.86 -0.18 -58.43
N LEU A 12 -0.32 -1.40 -58.57
CA LEU A 12 0.21 -1.92 -59.83
C LEU A 12 -0.92 -2.35 -60.77
N LYS A 13 -1.93 -3.11 -60.29
CA LYS A 13 -3.13 -3.46 -61.08
C LYS A 13 -3.85 -2.20 -61.59
N ALA A 14 -4.03 -1.19 -60.75
CA ALA A 14 -4.68 0.06 -61.13
C ALA A 14 -3.91 0.85 -62.20
N LYS A 15 -2.58 0.70 -62.27
CA LYS A 15 -1.73 1.33 -63.29
C LYS A 15 -1.73 0.57 -64.62
N GLU A 16 -1.87 -0.76 -64.59
CA GLU A 16 -1.93 -1.61 -65.80
C GLU A 16 -3.21 -1.38 -66.62
N VAL A 17 -4.27 -0.83 -66.02
CA VAL A 17 -5.57 -0.58 -66.67
C VAL A 17 -5.59 0.71 -67.53
N GLY A 18 -4.61 1.62 -67.39
CA GLY A 18 -4.43 2.81 -68.25
C GLY A 18 -5.59 3.83 -68.23
N PRO A 19 -5.41 5.06 -68.77
CA PRO A 19 -6.47 6.05 -68.83
C PRO A 19 -7.32 5.83 -70.08
N GLN A 20 -8.26 4.89 -70.04
CA GLN A 20 -9.35 4.84 -71.00
C GLN A 20 -10.60 5.50 -70.40
N ASN A 21 -11.01 6.62 -71.00
CA ASN A 21 -12.31 7.24 -70.73
C ASN A 21 -13.42 6.31 -71.21
N THR A 22 -14.14 5.68 -70.28
CA THR A 22 -15.57 5.36 -70.42
C THR A 22 -16.16 5.15 -69.04
N ASN A 23 -17.24 5.88 -68.74
CA ASN A 23 -18.20 5.54 -67.71
C ASN A 23 -18.61 4.07 -67.84
N ASP A 24 -18.91 3.45 -66.70
CA ASP A 24 -19.46 2.10 -66.49
C ASP A 24 -18.45 0.96 -66.22
N VAL A 25 -18.50 0.52 -64.95
CA VAL A 25 -18.14 -0.80 -64.39
C VAL A 25 -16.65 -1.18 -64.38
N ALA A 26 -15.80 -0.32 -63.81
CA ALA A 26 -14.50 -0.72 -63.26
C ALA A 26 -14.36 -0.38 -61.75
N GLY A 27 -15.49 -0.12 -61.07
CA GLY A 27 -15.54 0.30 -59.68
C GLY A 27 -15.69 -0.82 -58.65
N GLU A 28 -16.37 -1.93 -58.99
CA GLU A 28 -16.78 -2.91 -57.96
C GLU A 28 -15.68 -3.91 -57.58
N ASP A 29 -14.94 -4.47 -58.55
CA ASP A 29 -13.91 -5.49 -58.27
C ASP A 29 -12.64 -4.91 -57.62
N LEU A 30 -12.29 -3.66 -57.94
CA LEU A 30 -11.17 -2.94 -57.32
C LEU A 30 -11.50 -2.50 -55.89
N ASP A 31 -12.77 -2.18 -55.62
CA ASP A 31 -13.25 -1.91 -54.26
C ASP A 31 -13.19 -3.16 -53.38
N HIS A 32 -13.52 -4.34 -53.91
CA HIS A 32 -13.46 -5.59 -53.14
C HIS A 32 -12.04 -5.95 -52.65
N ASP A 33 -11.00 -5.75 -53.46
CA ASP A 33 -9.61 -5.98 -53.06
C ASP A 33 -9.19 -5.03 -51.92
N LEU A 34 -9.60 -3.75 -51.97
CA LEU A 34 -9.33 -2.77 -50.91
C LEU A 34 -10.12 -3.05 -49.64
N ILE A 35 -11.39 -3.45 -49.76
CA ILE A 35 -12.24 -3.86 -48.64
C ILE A 35 -11.61 -5.07 -47.95
N ALA A 36 -11.16 -6.08 -48.69
CA ALA A 36 -10.51 -7.26 -48.12
C ALA A 36 -9.20 -6.91 -47.37
N VAL A 37 -8.41 -5.97 -47.89
CA VAL A 37 -7.21 -5.48 -47.21
C VAL A 37 -7.58 -4.75 -45.91
N ASN A 38 -8.63 -3.93 -45.93
CA ASN A 38 -9.12 -3.21 -44.76
C ASN A 38 -9.67 -4.18 -43.70
N ASP A 39 -10.48 -5.16 -44.09
CA ASP A 39 -11.04 -6.18 -43.20
C ASP A 39 -9.96 -7.04 -42.58
N SER A 40 -8.92 -7.39 -43.36
CA SER A 40 -7.75 -8.11 -42.85
C SER A 40 -7.00 -7.27 -41.80
N TRP A 41 -6.81 -5.98 -42.07
CA TRP A 41 -6.16 -5.06 -41.14
C TRP A 41 -6.97 -4.89 -39.86
N ASN A 42 -8.27 -4.62 -39.96
CA ASN A 42 -9.17 -4.50 -38.82
C ASN A 42 -9.20 -5.77 -37.98
N SER A 43 -9.25 -6.94 -38.62
CA SER A 43 -9.23 -8.23 -37.94
C SER A 43 -7.93 -8.44 -37.16
N GLN A 44 -6.80 -8.06 -37.74
CA GLN A 44 -5.52 -8.16 -37.05
C GLN A 44 -5.39 -7.16 -35.90
N THR A 45 -5.75 -5.90 -36.13
CA THR A 45 -5.72 -4.87 -35.09
C THR A 45 -6.65 -5.23 -33.94
N LYS A 46 -7.82 -5.81 -34.22
CA LYS A 46 -8.71 -6.35 -33.18
C LYS A 46 -8.02 -7.44 -32.36
N ARG A 47 -7.38 -8.41 -33.01
CA ARG A 47 -6.65 -9.49 -32.31
C ARG A 47 -5.50 -8.95 -31.44
N GLU A 48 -4.74 -7.99 -31.94
CA GLU A 48 -3.65 -7.37 -31.20
C GLU A 48 -4.16 -6.56 -30.00
N ARG A 49 -5.27 -5.84 -30.17
CA ARG A 49 -5.96 -5.12 -29.10
C ARG A 49 -6.48 -6.07 -28.02
N GLU A 50 -7.10 -7.18 -28.40
CA GLU A 50 -7.57 -8.20 -27.45
C GLU A 50 -6.41 -8.84 -26.68
N ARG A 51 -5.28 -9.12 -27.34
CA ARG A 51 -4.06 -9.59 -26.66
C ARG A 51 -3.51 -8.55 -25.68
N TYR A 52 -3.44 -7.28 -26.10
CA TYR A 52 -2.99 -6.18 -25.25
C TYR A 52 -3.86 -6.08 -23.99
N TYR A 53 -5.18 -6.05 -24.15
CA TYR A 53 -6.08 -6.00 -23.00
C TYR A 53 -5.98 -7.24 -22.15
N THR A 54 -5.96 -8.44 -22.72
CA THR A 54 -5.84 -9.68 -21.93
C THR A 54 -4.56 -9.66 -21.10
N TYR A 55 -3.42 -9.29 -21.68
CA TYR A 55 -2.14 -9.27 -20.98
C TYR A 55 -2.10 -8.19 -19.90
N HIS A 56 -2.37 -6.92 -20.25
CA HIS A 56 -2.25 -5.82 -19.30
C HIS A 56 -3.37 -5.79 -18.25
N PHE A 57 -4.56 -6.28 -18.60
CA PHE A 57 -5.64 -6.41 -17.61
C PHE A 57 -5.30 -7.49 -16.59
N ASN A 58 -4.76 -8.64 -17.03
CA ASN A 58 -4.29 -9.68 -16.11
C ASN A 58 -3.13 -9.19 -15.26
N GLU A 59 -2.18 -8.44 -15.83
CA GLU A 59 -1.08 -7.82 -15.09
C GLU A 59 -1.60 -6.88 -13.99
N LYS A 60 -2.55 -6.00 -14.32
CA LYS A 60 -3.18 -5.11 -13.33
C LYS A 60 -3.97 -5.87 -12.27
N ILE A 61 -4.67 -6.95 -12.62
CA ILE A 61 -5.33 -7.82 -11.65
C ILE A 61 -4.29 -8.40 -10.69
N MET A 62 -3.20 -8.95 -11.20
CA MET A 62 -2.14 -9.54 -10.39
C MET A 62 -1.47 -8.52 -9.47
N GLU A 63 -1.23 -7.30 -9.95
CA GLU A 63 -0.71 -6.20 -9.16
C GLU A 63 -1.69 -5.79 -8.04
N SER A 64 -2.98 -5.70 -8.36
CA SER A 64 -4.02 -5.39 -7.38
C SER A 64 -4.17 -6.48 -6.32
N LEU A 65 -4.09 -7.76 -6.71
CA LEU A 65 -4.15 -8.90 -5.79
C LEU A 65 -2.92 -8.94 -4.89
N SER A 66 -1.73 -8.66 -5.42
CA SER A 66 -0.49 -8.57 -4.64
C SER A 66 -0.58 -7.46 -3.60
N ARG A 67 -0.99 -6.24 -4.01
CA ARG A 67 -1.20 -5.13 -3.08
C ARG A 67 -2.24 -5.45 -2.03
N ARG A 68 -3.35 -6.10 -2.40
CA ARG A 68 -4.38 -6.50 -1.44
C ARG A 68 -3.83 -7.47 -0.39
N LYS A 69 -3.02 -8.44 -0.81
CA LYS A 69 -2.37 -9.39 0.10
C LYS A 69 -1.42 -8.69 1.07
N GLU A 70 -0.67 -7.70 0.61
CA GLU A 70 0.20 -6.88 1.48
C GLU A 70 -0.62 -6.12 2.52
N TYR A 71 -1.71 -5.46 2.11
CA TYR A 71 -2.61 -4.77 3.03
C TYR A 71 -3.22 -5.71 4.08
N ASP A 72 -3.73 -6.87 3.65
CA ASP A 72 -4.32 -7.85 4.57
C ASP A 72 -3.27 -8.36 5.59
N GLN A 73 -1.99 -8.51 5.19
CA GLN A 73 -0.90 -8.86 6.09
C GLN A 73 -0.59 -7.75 7.10
N THR A 74 -0.50 -6.49 6.64
CA THR A 74 -0.25 -5.35 7.54
C THR A 74 -1.39 -5.16 8.53
N ASP A 75 -2.64 -5.33 8.09
CA ASP A 75 -3.82 -5.21 8.93
C ASP A 75 -3.85 -6.32 9.98
N ALA A 76 -3.52 -7.56 9.60
CA ALA A 76 -3.43 -8.67 10.55
C ALA A 76 -2.40 -8.40 11.67
N ILE A 77 -1.22 -7.87 11.31
CA ILE A 77 -0.19 -7.49 12.29
C ILE A 77 -0.72 -6.38 13.21
N CYS A 78 -1.35 -5.35 12.65
CA CYS A 78 -1.91 -4.23 13.41
C CYS A 78 -2.97 -4.72 14.41
N ILE A 79 -3.88 -5.59 13.97
CA ILE A 79 -4.92 -6.19 14.81
C ILE A 79 -4.29 -6.96 15.97
N GLU A 80 -3.27 -7.79 15.72
CA GLU A 80 -2.60 -8.54 16.79
C GLU A 80 -1.87 -7.63 17.78
N MET A 81 -1.24 -6.55 17.31
CA MET A 81 -0.64 -5.53 18.20
C MET A 81 -1.70 -4.84 19.07
N LEU A 82 -2.84 -4.48 18.49
CA LEU A 82 -3.95 -3.86 19.21
C LEU A 82 -4.57 -4.81 20.23
N LYS A 83 -4.73 -6.09 19.89
CA LYS A 83 -5.18 -7.14 20.83
C LYS A 83 -4.22 -7.26 22.01
N LYS A 84 -2.90 -7.33 21.76
CA LYS A 84 -1.90 -7.39 22.82
C LYS A 84 -1.97 -6.16 23.73
N ARG A 85 -2.11 -4.96 23.16
CA ARG A 85 -2.26 -3.71 23.91
C ARG A 85 -3.54 -3.71 24.75
N LEU A 86 -4.67 -4.13 24.18
CA LEU A 86 -5.95 -4.22 24.88
C LEU A 86 -5.85 -5.17 26.08
N MET A 87 -5.26 -6.36 25.88
CA MET A 87 -5.08 -7.34 26.95
C MET A 87 -4.12 -6.84 28.04
N SER A 88 -3.06 -6.10 27.66
CA SER A 88 -2.17 -5.46 28.63
C SER A 88 -2.87 -4.42 29.50
N VAL A 89 -3.82 -3.66 28.93
CA VAL A 89 -4.60 -2.68 29.70
C VAL A 89 -5.63 -3.38 30.57
N LYS A 90 -6.34 -4.38 30.02
CA LYS A 90 -7.35 -5.15 30.76
C LYS A 90 -6.75 -5.85 31.98
N GLY A 91 -5.53 -6.40 31.88
CA GLY A 91 -4.84 -7.00 33.03
C GLY A 91 -4.57 -6.02 34.18
N ASN A 92 -4.60 -4.71 33.91
CA ASN A 92 -4.38 -3.66 34.90
C ASN A 92 -5.68 -2.97 35.35
N GLU A 93 -6.85 -3.47 34.95
CA GLU A 93 -8.14 -2.85 35.30
C GLU A 93 -8.36 -2.76 36.82
N ASN A 94 -7.92 -3.79 37.55
CA ASN A 94 -8.03 -3.85 39.01
C ASN A 94 -7.03 -2.93 39.75
N LEU A 95 -6.06 -2.35 39.04
CA LEU A 95 -5.11 -1.38 39.60
C LEU A 95 -5.60 0.06 39.46
N MET A 96 -6.65 0.30 38.67
CA MET A 96 -7.19 1.64 38.49
C MET A 96 -7.94 2.12 39.74
N VAL A 97 -7.78 3.39 40.04
CA VAL A 97 -8.55 4.05 41.09
C VAL A 97 -9.96 4.34 40.56
N THR A 98 -10.97 3.80 41.22
CA THR A 98 -12.39 4.03 40.97
C THR A 98 -12.99 4.78 42.16
N ARG A 99 -14.25 5.21 42.04
CA ARG A 99 -14.93 5.93 43.13
C ARG A 99 -15.04 5.07 44.39
N GLU A 100 -15.16 3.75 44.21
CA GLU A 100 -15.37 2.78 45.29
C GLU A 100 -14.08 2.48 46.07
N ASN A 101 -12.90 2.61 45.45
CA ASN A 101 -11.61 2.27 46.07
C ASN A 101 -10.73 3.49 46.43
N LEU A 102 -11.22 4.71 46.21
CA LEU A 102 -10.46 5.95 46.36
C LEU A 102 -9.88 6.13 47.78
N ASP A 103 -10.73 5.99 48.81
CA ASP A 103 -10.30 6.20 50.20
C ASP A 103 -9.26 5.16 50.63
N ALA A 104 -9.45 3.89 50.25
CA ALA A 104 -8.51 2.81 50.54
C ALA A 104 -7.16 3.04 49.85
N LYS A 105 -7.17 3.49 48.59
CA LYS A 105 -5.94 3.81 47.85
C LYS A 105 -5.23 5.05 48.41
N LEU A 106 -5.97 6.03 48.90
CA LEU A 106 -5.39 7.20 49.54
C LEU A 106 -4.67 6.83 50.84
N SER A 107 -5.30 6.00 51.68
CA SER A 107 -4.65 5.47 52.89
C SER A 107 -3.40 4.66 52.56
N GLU A 108 -3.46 3.77 51.57
CA GLU A 108 -2.30 2.99 51.11
C GLU A 108 -1.13 3.90 50.71
N VAL A 109 -1.38 4.96 49.94
CA VAL A 109 -0.34 5.90 49.52
C VAL A 109 0.27 6.65 50.70
N MET A 110 -0.55 7.09 51.65
CA MET A 110 -0.08 7.83 52.83
C MET A 110 0.75 6.96 53.79
N GLU A 111 0.46 5.66 53.84
CA GLU A 111 1.19 4.70 54.66
C GLU A 111 2.42 4.13 53.95
N SER A 112 2.45 4.19 52.61
CA SER A 112 3.57 3.71 51.80
C SER A 112 4.80 4.62 51.89
N SER A 113 5.99 4.05 51.70
CA SER A 113 7.20 4.84 51.53
C SER A 113 7.13 5.65 50.21
N PRO A 114 7.60 6.91 50.21
CA PRO A 114 7.61 7.72 48.99
C PRO A 114 8.36 7.04 47.85
N ILE A 115 7.73 6.98 46.67
CA ILE A 115 8.35 6.42 45.48
C ILE A 115 9.44 7.36 44.98
N GLN A 116 10.69 6.88 44.94
CA GLN A 116 11.82 7.66 44.44
C GLN A 116 12.00 7.50 42.93
N PHE A 117 11.81 8.59 42.20
CA PHE A 117 12.06 8.65 40.76
C PHE A 117 13.43 9.24 40.40
N ASN A 118 14.15 9.80 41.39
CA ASN A 118 15.47 10.39 41.17
C ASN A 118 16.47 9.29 40.82
N ARG A 119 17.06 9.37 39.61
CA ARG A 119 18.10 8.46 39.14
C ARG A 119 19.27 9.25 38.61
N ALA A 120 20.46 8.99 39.14
CA ALA A 120 21.69 9.54 38.58
C ALA A 120 22.18 8.65 37.41
N ILE A 121 22.86 9.27 36.45
CA ILE A 121 23.43 8.58 35.29
C ILE A 121 24.95 8.82 35.29
N SER A 122 25.72 7.77 35.06
CA SER A 122 27.18 7.83 34.98
C SER A 122 27.64 8.51 33.69
N THR A 123 28.91 8.90 33.63
CA THR A 123 29.54 9.41 32.39
C THR A 123 29.53 8.40 31.23
N ARG A 124 29.27 7.11 31.52
CA ARG A 124 29.11 6.04 30.52
C ARG A 124 27.66 5.76 30.15
N GLY A 125 26.70 6.55 30.65
CA GLY A 125 25.27 6.41 30.35
C GLY A 125 24.57 5.31 31.15
N THR A 126 25.19 4.76 32.19
CA THR A 126 24.57 3.74 33.05
C THR A 126 23.87 4.36 34.25
N PHE A 127 22.69 3.85 34.62
CA PHE A 127 22.03 4.27 35.86
C PHE A 127 22.89 3.92 37.06
N ILE A 128 23.06 4.87 37.97
CA ILE A 128 23.70 4.67 39.26
C ILE A 128 22.61 4.27 40.24
N GLN A 129 22.71 3.06 40.77
CA GLN A 129 21.77 2.53 41.76
C GLN A 129 22.05 3.19 43.11
N THR A 130 21.19 4.11 43.54
CA THR A 130 21.22 4.64 44.90
C THR A 130 20.47 3.69 45.82
N GLU A 131 21.20 2.79 46.48
CA GLU A 131 20.69 1.96 47.56
C GLU A 131 20.70 2.76 48.87
N GLN A 132 19.70 3.61 49.10
CA GLN A 132 19.13 3.94 50.42
C GLN A 132 18.27 5.22 50.37
N PRO A 133 17.14 5.26 51.09
CA PRO A 133 16.39 6.50 51.26
C PRO A 133 17.23 7.48 52.07
N VAL A 134 17.32 8.73 51.58
CA VAL A 134 17.90 9.84 52.34
C VAL A 134 17.03 10.04 53.58
N SER A 135 17.45 9.54 54.73
CA SER A 135 16.86 9.90 56.01
C SER A 135 17.18 11.37 56.26
N GLU A 136 16.14 12.21 56.32
CA GLU A 136 16.24 13.60 56.75
C GLU A 136 16.79 13.66 58.17
N SER A 137 18.09 13.89 58.30
CA SER A 137 18.71 14.32 59.53
C SER A 137 19.82 15.31 59.21
N THR A 138 19.44 16.54 58.89
CA THR A 138 20.30 17.70 59.10
C THR A 138 19.57 18.66 60.02
N SER A 139 19.92 18.55 61.29
CA SER A 139 19.69 19.53 62.33
C SER A 139 20.05 20.92 61.82
N CYS A 140 19.09 21.83 61.89
CA CYS A 140 19.31 23.26 61.69
C CYS A 140 20.14 23.78 62.88
N GLU A 141 21.45 23.90 62.72
CA GLU A 141 22.27 24.69 63.65
C GLU A 141 22.07 26.16 63.32
N THR A 142 21.25 26.83 64.15
CA THR A 142 21.21 28.29 64.25
C THR A 142 22.54 28.81 64.76
N TYR A 143 23.29 29.53 63.93
CA TYR A 143 24.37 30.39 64.39
C TYR A 143 23.79 31.67 65.01
N LYS A 144 24.16 31.93 66.26
CA LYS A 144 24.07 33.24 66.92
C LYS A 144 25.28 34.09 66.55
#